data_AF-A0A9P4LW46-F1
#
_entry.id   AF-A0A9P4LW46-F1
#
_cell.length_a   1.000
_cell.length_b   1.000
_cell.length_c   1.000
_cell.angle_alpha   90.00
_cell.angle_beta   90.00
_cell.angle_gamma   90.00
#
_symmetry.space_group_name_H-M   'P 1'
#
loop_
_entity.id
_entity.type
_entity.pdbx_description
1 polymer ?
#
loop_
_entity_poly.entity_id
_entity_poly.type
_entity_poly.pdbx_seq_one_letter_code
_entity_poly.pdbx_strand_id
1 'polypeptide(L)'
;MPSARADSQTASRDADEVKSQSAASNASSATKRKRGMEPKFYAVKTGHKPGVYSSWPDCQAQVKGFKGATFQSFPSQAEAEAFVNGSAEKARSSTPAKFYGVQHGRVPGVYTDWPSAQTQITGWTRPKYKAFATRAEAETFVKEGNGKNAGEAVANVAGDAEAAAANKAAAKKKQKTIAPVEEVDEGPYEPGTGPLPEDAEDGFDPRIWLNPETGKVEMKSEEQLNAKKKRPSSDTTGVLKIYTDGSSLGNGKLGAVAGVGVYFGPGDDRNISEPLVGSRQTNQRAELTALQRALDVAPLHRSVEIVSDSNYSINCVTIWFQTWRRNNWQTSAKKPVENKDLIEPLIARIEERERVGVKTTFTWVKGHAKDGGNIAADTLAEYRD
;
A
#
# COMPACT_ATOMS: atom_id res chain seq x y z
N MET A 1 62.41 63.26 62.49
CA MET A 1 63.40 64.34 62.36
C MET A 1 64.28 64.06 61.12
N PRO A 2 64.93 65.07 60.51
CA PRO A 2 65.22 65.14 59.05
C PRO A 2 66.47 64.31 58.64
N SER A 3 66.92 64.23 57.37
CA SER A 3 66.70 65.02 56.13
C SER A 3 66.91 64.09 54.89
N ALA A 4 66.32 64.27 53.70
CA ALA A 4 66.71 65.17 52.58
C ALA A 4 68.24 65.16 52.27
N ARG A 5 68.79 65.13 51.03
CA ARG A 5 68.34 65.25 49.62
C ARG A 5 69.51 64.71 48.72
N ALA A 6 69.58 64.66 47.38
CA ALA A 6 68.72 64.97 46.21
C ALA A 6 69.36 64.39 44.91
N ASP A 7 68.52 64.12 43.87
CA ASP A 7 68.81 64.20 42.41
C ASP A 7 69.94 63.34 41.77
N SER A 8 69.97 63.05 40.46
CA SER A 8 69.19 63.57 39.30
C SER A 8 68.94 62.53 38.18
N GLN A 9 67.79 62.63 37.49
CA GLN A 9 67.52 62.52 36.02
C GLN A 9 68.15 61.34 35.20
N THR A 10 67.47 60.70 34.23
CA THR A 10 66.52 61.20 33.20
C THR A 10 65.33 60.24 32.92
N ALA A 11 64.40 60.65 32.04
CA ALA A 11 63.15 59.95 31.67
C ALA A 11 63.20 59.44 30.19
N SER A 12 62.22 58.76 29.56
CA SER A 12 60.80 58.44 29.84
C SER A 12 60.26 57.41 28.80
N ARG A 13 59.00 56.94 28.99
CA ARG A 13 58.05 56.29 28.05
C ARG A 13 58.12 54.75 27.88
N ASP A 14 57.02 54.01 27.72
CA ASP A 14 55.60 54.12 28.19
C ASP A 14 54.87 52.76 27.92
N ALA A 15 53.96 52.36 28.84
CA ALA A 15 52.62 51.70 28.70
C ALA A 15 52.28 50.68 27.56
N ASP A 16 51.38 49.68 27.66
CA ASP A 16 50.53 49.06 28.72
C ASP A 16 50.18 47.59 28.25
N GLU A 17 49.17 46.77 28.63
CA GLU A 17 47.91 46.89 29.43
C GLU A 17 47.56 45.56 30.20
N VAL A 18 46.32 45.35 30.69
CA VAL A 18 46.08 44.55 31.93
C VAL A 18 44.80 43.65 31.97
N LYS A 19 44.95 42.40 32.49
CA LYS A 19 43.88 41.42 32.93
C LYS A 19 43.09 40.69 31.83
N SER A 20 42.32 39.61 32.05
CA SER A 20 41.58 39.04 33.23
C SER A 20 41.63 37.49 33.25
N GLN A 21 41.63 36.76 34.39
CA GLN A 21 40.51 36.39 35.31
C GLN A 21 39.31 35.69 34.62
N SER A 22 38.67 34.61 35.16
CA SER A 22 38.92 33.79 36.37
C SER A 22 38.02 32.53 36.46
N ALA A 23 38.32 31.66 37.44
CA ALA A 23 37.40 30.79 38.19
C ALA A 23 36.81 29.48 37.57
N ALA A 24 36.94 28.42 38.38
CA ALA A 24 36.55 27.03 38.16
C ALA A 24 35.04 26.71 38.27
N SER A 25 34.64 25.54 37.77
CA SER A 25 33.90 24.54 38.57
C SER A 25 33.78 23.20 37.83
N ASN A 26 33.51 22.11 38.55
CA ASN A 26 33.52 20.74 38.03
C ASN A 26 32.14 20.10 38.26
N ALA A 27 31.50 19.56 37.21
CA ALA A 27 30.24 18.82 37.31
C ALA A 27 30.15 17.73 36.23
N SER A 28 29.65 16.55 36.60
CA SER A 28 29.76 15.33 35.79
C SER A 28 28.74 15.25 34.65
N SER A 29 29.15 14.75 33.47
CA SER A 29 28.21 14.25 32.45
C SER A 29 28.74 12.95 31.81
N ALA A 30 27.83 12.01 31.53
CA ALA A 30 28.19 10.61 31.33
C ALA A 30 28.73 10.28 29.92
N THR A 31 29.87 9.56 29.86
CA THR A 31 30.53 9.16 28.62
C THR A 31 29.74 8.11 27.83
N LYS A 32 28.86 8.57 26.93
CA LYS A 32 28.17 7.72 25.96
C LYS A 32 29.21 7.13 24.98
N ARG A 33 29.40 5.81 25.00
CA ARG A 33 30.38 5.09 24.16
C ARG A 33 30.20 5.44 22.68
N LYS A 34 31.18 6.12 22.06
CA LYS A 34 31.22 6.31 20.60
C LYS A 34 31.38 4.95 19.93
N ARG A 35 30.49 4.63 18.99
CA ARG A 35 30.79 3.64 17.95
C ARG A 35 31.86 4.24 17.04
N GLY A 36 32.74 3.40 16.48
CA GLY A 36 33.77 3.85 15.54
C GLY A 36 33.13 4.61 14.38
N MET A 37 33.54 5.86 14.19
CA MET A 37 33.19 6.67 13.04
C MET A 37 34.42 6.65 12.13
N GLU A 38 34.34 5.95 11.01
CA GLU A 38 35.33 6.05 9.95
C GLU A 38 35.39 7.50 9.44
N PRO A 39 36.58 8.04 9.11
CA PRO A 39 36.70 9.42 8.69
C PRO A 39 35.92 9.65 7.39
N LYS A 40 35.00 10.61 7.41
CA LYS A 40 34.23 11.02 6.23
C LYS A 40 34.73 12.36 5.75
N PHE A 41 35.12 12.40 4.48
CA PHE A 41 35.53 13.60 3.80
C PHE A 41 34.32 14.17 3.04
N TYR A 42 34.21 15.49 2.98
CA TYR A 42 33.08 16.19 2.38
C TYR A 42 33.61 17.15 1.33
N ALA A 43 33.33 16.86 0.07
CA ALA A 43 33.74 17.67 -1.07
C ALA A 43 32.66 18.69 -1.43
N VAL A 44 33.04 19.95 -1.62
CA VAL A 44 32.21 21.02 -2.17
C VAL A 44 32.77 21.42 -3.52
N LYS A 45 32.03 21.14 -4.59
CA LYS A 45 32.37 21.50 -5.97
C LYS A 45 31.75 22.85 -6.38
N THR A 46 30.65 23.22 -5.76
CA THR A 46 30.03 24.56 -5.92
C THR A 46 29.47 25.01 -4.58
N GLY A 47 29.84 26.21 -4.15
CA GLY A 47 29.53 26.77 -2.82
C GLY A 47 30.38 28.02 -2.55
N HIS A 48 30.25 28.60 -1.34
CA HIS A 48 31.00 29.80 -0.93
C HIS A 48 32.52 29.62 -1.02
N LYS A 49 33.02 28.41 -0.72
CA LYS A 49 34.40 27.97 -0.94
C LYS A 49 34.43 26.51 -1.41
N PRO A 50 34.71 26.24 -2.70
CA PRO A 50 34.99 24.89 -3.17
C PRO A 50 36.23 24.31 -2.48
N GLY A 51 36.23 23.00 -2.21
CA GLY A 51 37.30 22.33 -1.46
C GLY A 51 36.83 21.07 -0.73
N VAL A 52 37.74 20.44 0.01
CA VAL A 52 37.48 19.23 0.79
C VAL A 52 37.57 19.53 2.29
N TYR A 53 36.60 19.03 3.04
CA TYR A 53 36.44 19.24 4.48
C TYR A 53 36.39 17.90 5.20
N SER A 54 37.15 17.76 6.30
CA SER A 54 37.14 16.56 7.17
C SER A 54 35.96 16.50 8.14
N SER A 55 35.01 17.43 8.00
CA SER A 55 34.02 17.78 9.02
C SER A 55 32.74 18.30 8.34
N TRP A 56 31.59 17.78 8.76
CA TRP A 56 30.30 18.17 8.20
C TRP A 56 29.93 19.66 8.48
N PRO A 57 30.08 20.21 9.70
CA PRO A 57 29.86 21.64 9.96
C PRO A 57 30.58 22.58 8.97
N ASP A 58 31.84 22.30 8.64
CA ASP A 58 32.66 23.18 7.79
C ASP A 58 32.21 23.12 6.32
N CYS A 59 31.87 21.92 5.83
CA CYS A 59 31.18 21.73 4.54
C CYS A 59 29.81 22.42 4.53
N GLN A 60 29.01 22.25 5.59
CA GLN A 60 27.67 22.81 5.69
C GLN A 60 27.70 24.34 5.63
N ALA A 61 28.70 24.97 6.24
CA ALA A 61 28.93 26.41 6.15
C ALA A 61 29.18 26.90 4.71
N GLN A 62 29.81 26.10 3.84
CA GLN A 62 30.06 26.50 2.44
C GLN A 62 28.86 26.33 1.50
N VAL A 63 27.88 25.50 1.87
CA VAL A 63 26.72 25.20 1.00
C VAL A 63 25.42 25.87 1.48
N LYS A 64 25.32 26.20 2.78
CA LYS A 64 24.14 26.85 3.36
C LYS A 64 23.91 28.23 2.74
N GLY A 65 22.76 28.41 2.11
CA GLY A 65 22.36 29.66 1.46
C GLY A 65 22.96 29.90 0.07
N PHE A 66 23.85 29.04 -0.43
CA PHE A 66 24.42 29.20 -1.76
C PHE A 66 23.50 28.57 -2.83
N LYS A 67 22.97 29.40 -3.74
CA LYS A 67 22.05 28.96 -4.80
C LYS A 67 22.79 28.12 -5.84
N GLY A 68 22.45 26.82 -5.93
CA GLY A 68 23.11 25.89 -6.85
C GLY A 68 24.36 25.22 -6.27
N ALA A 69 24.49 25.12 -4.94
CA ALA A 69 25.59 24.40 -4.31
C ALA A 69 25.62 22.91 -4.71
N THR A 70 26.81 22.37 -4.94
CA THR A 70 27.02 20.94 -5.25
C THR A 70 28.09 20.36 -4.33
N PHE A 71 27.75 19.30 -3.62
CA PHE A 71 28.60 18.67 -2.60
C PHE A 71 28.30 17.19 -2.44
N GLN A 72 29.29 16.40 -2.00
CA GLN A 72 29.15 14.96 -1.78
C GLN A 72 30.14 14.48 -0.70
N SER A 73 29.78 13.42 0.05
CA SER A 73 30.64 12.80 1.06
C SER A 73 31.32 11.53 0.54
N PHE A 74 32.59 11.33 0.88
CA PHE A 74 33.45 10.23 0.44
C PHE A 74 34.16 9.55 1.62
N PRO A 75 34.53 8.26 1.50
CA PRO A 75 35.31 7.54 2.50
C PRO A 75 36.81 7.90 2.47
N SER A 76 37.32 8.44 1.36
CA SER A 76 38.71 8.88 1.23
C SER A 76 38.83 10.34 0.80
N GLN A 77 39.96 10.96 1.16
CA GLN A 77 40.28 12.33 0.76
C GLN A 77 40.52 12.44 -0.76
N ALA A 78 41.17 11.44 -1.37
CA ALA A 78 41.49 11.45 -2.81
C ALA A 78 40.23 11.43 -3.70
N GLU A 79 39.20 10.67 -3.33
CA GLU A 79 37.89 10.71 -4.01
C GLU A 79 37.21 12.08 -3.86
N ALA A 80 37.29 12.67 -2.67
CA ALA A 80 36.75 13.99 -2.41
C ALA A 80 37.45 15.08 -3.25
N GLU A 81 38.78 15.02 -3.38
CA GLU A 81 39.57 15.94 -4.20
C GLU A 81 39.25 15.76 -5.70
N ALA A 82 39.10 14.52 -6.19
CA ALA A 82 38.68 14.24 -7.57
C ALA A 82 37.27 14.79 -7.89
N PHE A 83 36.35 14.80 -6.92
CA PHE A 83 35.03 15.41 -7.09
C PHE A 83 35.12 16.94 -7.25
N VAL A 84 35.92 17.62 -6.41
CA VAL A 84 36.13 19.09 -6.52
C VAL A 84 36.83 19.43 -7.85
N ASN A 85 37.90 18.73 -8.18
CA ASN A 85 38.73 18.94 -9.37
C ASN A 85 38.01 18.55 -10.68
N GLY A 86 36.81 17.97 -10.60
CA GLY A 86 35.96 17.68 -11.75
C GLY A 86 36.33 16.45 -12.57
N SER A 87 37.41 15.73 -12.21
CA SER A 87 37.86 14.49 -12.85
C SER A 87 37.00 13.26 -12.51
N ALA A 88 36.02 13.40 -11.60
CA ALA A 88 35.04 12.38 -11.29
C ALA A 88 34.01 12.18 -12.43
N GLU A 89 34.40 11.45 -13.49
CA GLU A 89 33.45 10.77 -14.36
C GLU A 89 32.62 9.73 -13.58
N LYS A 90 31.50 9.28 -14.16
CA LYS A 90 30.51 8.40 -13.49
C LYS A 90 31.02 6.97 -13.27
N ALA A 91 31.86 6.78 -12.27
CA ALA A 91 32.18 5.48 -11.70
C ALA A 91 30.92 4.81 -11.12
N ARG A 92 30.23 4.00 -11.94
CA ARG A 92 29.17 3.10 -11.44
C ARG A 92 29.80 2.08 -10.49
N SER A 93 29.19 1.87 -9.33
CA SER A 93 29.65 0.91 -8.32
C SER A 93 29.90 -0.47 -8.92
N SER A 94 31.14 -0.95 -8.87
CA SER A 94 31.59 -2.26 -9.36
C SER A 94 31.12 -3.40 -8.46
N THR A 95 29.81 -3.66 -8.47
CA THR A 95 29.26 -4.94 -8.01
C THR A 95 29.83 -6.04 -8.90
N PRO A 96 30.33 -7.17 -8.36
CA PRO A 96 30.85 -8.26 -9.19
C PRO A 96 29.77 -8.73 -10.17
N ALA A 97 30.14 -8.84 -11.45
CA ALA A 97 29.22 -9.11 -12.55
C ALA A 97 28.64 -10.53 -12.47
N LYS A 98 27.46 -10.65 -11.85
CA LYS A 98 26.70 -11.90 -11.78
C LYS A 98 26.03 -12.16 -13.12
N PHE A 99 26.23 -13.36 -13.66
CA PHE A 99 25.58 -13.81 -14.89
C PHE A 99 24.36 -14.66 -14.55
N TYR A 100 23.25 -14.47 -15.26
CA TYR A 100 21.98 -15.13 -14.99
C TYR A 100 21.63 -16.06 -16.15
N GLY A 101 21.71 -17.37 -15.92
CA GLY A 101 21.30 -18.38 -16.90
C GLY A 101 19.82 -18.73 -16.73
N VAL A 102 19.05 -18.71 -17.82
CA VAL A 102 17.63 -19.09 -17.89
C VAL A 102 17.50 -20.32 -18.79
N GLN A 103 17.07 -21.45 -18.21
CA GLN A 103 16.76 -22.70 -18.93
C GLN A 103 15.30 -22.72 -19.41
N HIS A 104 14.37 -22.21 -18.61
CA HIS A 104 12.95 -22.12 -18.96
C HIS A 104 12.42 -20.70 -18.68
N GLY A 105 11.91 -20.07 -19.74
CA GLY A 105 11.45 -18.69 -19.83
C GLY A 105 11.15 -18.35 -21.29
N ARG A 106 10.71 -17.12 -21.57
CA ARG A 106 10.36 -16.64 -22.92
C ARG A 106 11.50 -16.78 -23.93
N VAL A 107 12.73 -16.53 -23.50
CA VAL A 107 13.97 -16.78 -24.23
C VAL A 107 14.96 -17.47 -23.29
N PRO A 108 15.34 -18.74 -23.53
CA PRO A 108 16.46 -19.38 -22.85
C PRO A 108 17.78 -18.71 -23.23
N GLY A 109 18.65 -18.43 -22.25
CA GLY A 109 19.86 -17.64 -22.51
C GLY A 109 20.61 -17.21 -21.27
N VAL A 110 21.75 -16.55 -21.47
CA VAL A 110 22.59 -15.96 -20.41
C VAL A 110 22.51 -14.45 -20.46
N TYR A 111 22.18 -13.84 -19.33
CA TYR A 111 21.99 -12.40 -19.17
C TYR A 111 23.05 -11.81 -18.25
N THR A 112 23.51 -10.60 -18.57
CA THR A 112 24.50 -9.81 -17.82
C THR A 112 23.92 -9.08 -16.60
N ASP A 113 22.59 -9.04 -16.51
CA ASP A 113 21.86 -8.23 -15.54
C ASP A 113 20.55 -8.93 -15.15
N TRP A 114 20.09 -8.67 -13.92
CA TRP A 114 18.88 -9.27 -13.38
C TRP A 114 17.59 -8.79 -14.07
N PRO A 115 17.37 -7.50 -14.40
CA PRO A 115 16.15 -7.05 -15.05
C PRO A 115 15.85 -7.74 -16.40
N SER A 116 16.87 -7.94 -17.25
CA SER A 116 16.71 -8.65 -18.52
C SER A 116 16.35 -10.11 -18.32
N ALA A 117 16.97 -10.79 -17.34
CA ALA A 117 16.64 -12.17 -16.97
C ALA A 117 15.24 -12.29 -16.36
N GLN A 118 14.88 -11.38 -15.44
CA GLN A 118 13.58 -11.33 -14.77
C GLN A 118 12.44 -11.24 -15.79
N THR A 119 12.61 -10.42 -16.83
CA THR A 119 11.63 -10.24 -17.92
C THR A 119 11.33 -11.55 -18.67
N GLN A 120 12.27 -12.50 -18.75
CA GLN A 120 12.07 -13.80 -19.40
C GLN A 120 11.28 -14.80 -18.54
N ILE A 121 11.35 -14.67 -17.22
CA ILE A 121 10.74 -15.60 -16.26
C ILE A 121 9.39 -15.11 -15.72
N THR A 122 9.14 -13.80 -15.70
CA THR A 122 7.87 -13.22 -15.21
C THR A 122 6.69 -13.63 -16.10
N GLY A 123 5.71 -14.29 -15.48
CA GLY A 123 4.52 -14.81 -16.16
C GLY A 123 4.76 -16.08 -17.00
N TRP A 124 5.95 -16.69 -16.91
CA TRP A 124 6.21 -18.00 -17.53
C TRP A 124 5.81 -19.14 -16.58
N THR A 125 5.41 -20.29 -17.11
CA THR A 125 5.08 -21.47 -16.31
C THR A 125 6.34 -22.25 -15.92
N ARG A 126 6.52 -22.50 -14.62
CA ARG A 126 7.66 -23.26 -14.04
C ARG A 126 9.05 -22.76 -14.52
N PRO A 127 9.36 -21.45 -14.42
CA PRO A 127 10.63 -20.91 -14.90
C PRO A 127 11.80 -21.48 -14.12
N LYS A 128 12.90 -21.78 -14.80
CA LYS A 128 14.10 -22.40 -14.22
C LYS A 128 15.32 -21.57 -14.60
N TYR A 129 15.95 -20.96 -13.59
CA TYR A 129 17.04 -20.01 -13.75
C TYR A 129 18.02 -20.09 -12.56
N LYS A 130 19.25 -19.63 -12.75
CA LYS A 130 20.28 -19.57 -11.69
C LYS A 130 21.29 -18.45 -11.96
N ALA A 131 21.82 -17.85 -10.89
CA ALA A 131 22.89 -16.85 -10.95
C ALA A 131 24.27 -17.50 -10.73
N PHE A 132 25.28 -16.98 -11.42
CA PHE A 132 26.64 -17.50 -11.48
C PHE A 132 27.69 -16.39 -11.36
N ALA A 133 28.91 -16.75 -10.96
CA ALA A 133 30.04 -15.83 -10.86
C ALA A 133 30.69 -15.57 -12.22
N THR A 134 30.66 -16.56 -13.13
CA THR A 134 31.22 -16.45 -14.47
C THR A 134 30.16 -16.68 -15.56
N ARG A 135 30.44 -16.16 -16.76
CA ARG A 135 29.61 -16.38 -17.95
C ARG A 135 29.61 -17.85 -18.38
N ALA A 136 30.74 -18.56 -18.24
CA ALA A 136 30.89 -19.94 -18.69
C ALA A 136 30.01 -20.93 -17.89
N GLU A 137 29.90 -20.74 -16.57
CA GLU A 137 28.99 -21.52 -15.72
C GLU A 137 27.52 -21.28 -16.08
N ALA A 138 27.16 -20.04 -16.43
CA ALA A 138 25.81 -19.72 -16.89
C ALA A 138 25.51 -20.35 -18.27
N GLU A 139 26.48 -20.36 -19.19
CA GLU A 139 26.31 -20.97 -20.52
C GLU A 139 26.22 -22.51 -20.46
N THR A 140 26.99 -23.15 -19.59
CA THR A 140 26.88 -24.62 -19.37
C THR A 140 25.53 -24.97 -18.73
N PHE A 141 25.06 -24.20 -17.75
CA PHE A 141 23.72 -24.36 -17.18
C PHE A 141 22.61 -24.21 -18.23
N VAL A 142 22.66 -23.20 -19.11
CA VAL A 142 21.63 -23.06 -20.16
C VAL A 142 21.66 -24.27 -21.12
N LYS A 143 22.85 -24.73 -21.54
CA LYS A 143 23.01 -25.91 -22.40
C LYS A 143 22.46 -27.20 -21.75
N GLU A 144 22.68 -27.40 -20.45
CA GLU A 144 22.15 -28.55 -19.68
C GLU A 144 20.61 -28.60 -19.70
N GLY A 145 19.94 -27.45 -19.70
CA GLY A 145 18.48 -27.38 -19.81
C GLY A 145 17.95 -27.60 -21.24
N ASN A 146 18.73 -27.25 -22.25
CA ASN A 146 18.31 -27.30 -23.65
C ASN A 146 18.32 -28.73 -24.24
N GLY A 147 19.11 -29.64 -23.66
CA GLY A 147 19.29 -31.03 -24.13
C GLY A 147 18.11 -31.98 -23.93
N LYS A 148 16.89 -31.48 -23.63
CA LYS A 148 15.68 -32.31 -23.42
C LYS A 148 14.43 -31.88 -24.20
N ASN A 149 14.47 -30.80 -24.96
CA ASN A 149 13.36 -30.34 -25.81
C ASN A 149 13.82 -30.22 -27.28
N ALA A 150 14.14 -31.37 -27.90
CA ALA A 150 14.55 -31.47 -29.29
C ALA A 150 14.00 -32.76 -29.93
N GLY A 151 12.68 -32.94 -29.86
CA GLY A 151 11.95 -34.08 -30.43
C GLY A 151 10.45 -33.93 -30.19
N GLU A 152 9.67 -34.11 -31.26
CA GLU A 152 8.21 -33.99 -31.39
C GLU A 152 7.62 -32.60 -31.67
N ALA A 153 7.64 -32.24 -32.96
CA ALA A 153 6.73 -31.28 -33.56
C ALA A 153 6.49 -31.61 -35.05
N VAL A 154 5.61 -32.57 -35.36
CA VAL A 154 4.68 -32.60 -36.53
C VAL A 154 3.87 -33.92 -36.56
N ALA A 155 2.56 -33.87 -36.31
CA ALA A 155 1.61 -34.88 -36.78
C ALA A 155 0.14 -34.40 -36.72
N ASN A 156 -0.51 -34.40 -37.89
CA ASN A 156 -1.95 -34.55 -38.13
C ASN A 156 -2.95 -33.40 -37.79
N VAL A 157 -4.02 -33.40 -38.59
CA VAL A 157 -5.09 -32.39 -38.74
C VAL A 157 -6.40 -33.14 -39.05
N ALA A 158 -7.55 -32.47 -38.90
CA ALA A 158 -8.92 -32.87 -39.28
C ALA A 158 -9.71 -33.76 -38.28
N GLY A 159 -11.04 -33.57 -38.26
CA GLY A 159 -11.99 -34.19 -37.32
C GLY A 159 -13.15 -33.25 -36.97
N ASP A 160 -14.19 -33.22 -37.81
CA ASP A 160 -15.28 -32.24 -37.81
C ASP A 160 -16.55 -32.66 -37.03
N ALA A 161 -17.53 -31.73 -37.02
CA ALA A 161 -18.99 -31.94 -36.93
C ALA A 161 -19.66 -32.26 -35.57
N GLU A 162 -20.18 -31.19 -34.95
CA GLU A 162 -21.63 -30.93 -34.77
C GLU A 162 -22.62 -32.11 -34.58
N ALA A 163 -23.33 -32.09 -33.44
CA ALA A 163 -24.71 -32.53 -33.27
C ALA A 163 -25.26 -31.98 -31.92
N ALA A 164 -26.56 -31.82 -31.65
CA ALA A 164 -27.75 -31.53 -32.47
C ALA A 164 -28.88 -31.18 -31.46
N ALA A 165 -29.98 -30.56 -31.89
CA ALA A 165 -30.97 -29.96 -30.97
C ALA A 165 -32.19 -30.83 -30.63
N ALA A 166 -32.78 -30.51 -29.46
CA ALA A 166 -34.19 -30.64 -29.09
C ALA A 166 -34.86 -32.03 -28.95
N ASN A 167 -35.74 -32.11 -27.95
CA ASN A 167 -36.99 -32.89 -28.06
C ASN A 167 -38.10 -32.21 -27.26
N LYS A 168 -39.38 -32.37 -27.64
CA LYS A 168 -40.49 -31.57 -27.10
C LYS A 168 -41.83 -32.32 -27.15
N ALA A 169 -42.64 -32.15 -26.09
CA ALA A 169 -44.00 -32.69 -25.91
C ALA A 169 -44.04 -34.24 -25.73
N ALA A 170 -45.12 -34.86 -25.23
CA ALA A 170 -46.44 -34.34 -24.82
C ALA A 170 -47.10 -35.25 -23.76
N ALA A 171 -48.00 -34.74 -22.90
CA ALA A 171 -49.23 -35.47 -22.49
C ALA A 171 -50.24 -34.63 -21.67
N LYS A 172 -51.46 -34.49 -22.23
CA LYS A 172 -52.79 -34.65 -21.61
C LYS A 172 -53.12 -34.01 -20.23
N LYS A 173 -54.10 -33.10 -20.26
CA LYS A 173 -55.01 -32.77 -19.15
C LYS A 173 -55.59 -34.03 -18.48
N LYS A 174 -55.76 -34.00 -17.15
CA LYS A 174 -56.90 -34.59 -16.45
C LYS A 174 -57.41 -33.59 -15.41
N GLN A 175 -58.73 -33.37 -15.36
CA GLN A 175 -59.35 -32.82 -14.16
C GLN A 175 -59.32 -33.89 -13.07
N LYS A 176 -59.15 -33.49 -11.81
CA LYS A 176 -59.50 -34.31 -10.66
C LYS A 176 -60.28 -33.47 -9.64
N THR A 177 -61.24 -34.11 -9.01
CA THR A 177 -62.15 -33.54 -8.01
C THR A 177 -61.42 -33.22 -6.71
N ILE A 178 -61.89 -32.18 -6.02
CA ILE A 178 -61.58 -31.95 -4.60
C ILE A 178 -62.07 -33.17 -3.81
N ALA A 179 -61.21 -33.77 -2.99
CA ALA A 179 -61.58 -34.80 -2.02
C ALA A 179 -62.00 -34.13 -0.68
N PRO A 180 -62.78 -34.79 0.18
CA PRO A 180 -63.12 -34.25 1.50
C PRO A 180 -61.86 -33.99 2.34
N VAL A 181 -61.95 -33.00 3.23
CA VAL A 181 -60.97 -32.83 4.31
C VAL A 181 -61.30 -33.86 5.39
N GLU A 182 -60.43 -34.85 5.55
CA GLU A 182 -60.44 -35.71 6.74
C GLU A 182 -59.72 -35.00 7.89
N GLU A 183 -60.18 -35.21 9.12
CA GLU A 183 -59.58 -34.62 10.32
C GLU A 183 -58.20 -35.26 10.54
N VAL A 184 -57.15 -34.43 10.55
CA VAL A 184 -55.77 -34.90 10.78
C VAL A 184 -55.45 -34.92 12.27
N ASP A 185 -54.92 -36.05 12.72
CA ASP A 185 -54.41 -36.29 14.07
C ASP A 185 -53.33 -35.27 14.47
N GLU A 186 -53.23 -34.93 15.76
CA GLU A 186 -52.35 -33.87 16.27
C GLU A 186 -50.88 -34.29 16.29
N GLY A 187 -50.26 -34.29 15.10
CA GLY A 187 -48.82 -34.43 14.94
C GLY A 187 -48.03 -33.35 15.67
N PRO A 188 -46.73 -33.58 15.98
CA PRO A 188 -45.93 -32.76 16.90
C PRO A 188 -45.47 -31.40 16.33
N TYR A 189 -46.23 -30.81 15.42
CA TYR A 189 -45.92 -29.56 14.73
C TYR A 189 -47.06 -28.56 14.90
N GLU A 190 -46.75 -27.34 15.37
CA GLU A 190 -47.76 -26.27 15.48
C GLU A 190 -48.38 -25.95 14.10
N PRO A 191 -49.68 -25.61 14.01
CA PRO A 191 -50.38 -25.37 12.74
C PRO A 191 -49.64 -24.40 11.81
N GLY A 192 -49.29 -24.89 10.61
CA GLY A 192 -48.50 -24.15 9.61
C GLY A 192 -46.97 -24.30 9.72
N THR A 193 -46.47 -25.03 10.73
CA THR A 193 -45.03 -25.21 11.01
C THR A 193 -44.50 -26.61 10.68
N GLY A 194 -45.36 -27.53 10.22
CA GLY A 194 -44.94 -28.87 9.78
C GLY A 194 -44.19 -28.84 8.44
N PRO A 195 -43.29 -29.81 8.18
CA PRO A 195 -42.72 -29.98 6.86
C PRO A 195 -43.81 -30.28 5.83
N LEU A 196 -43.71 -29.72 4.63
CA LEU A 196 -44.56 -30.11 3.50
C LEU A 196 -44.33 -31.61 3.18
N PRO A 197 -45.38 -32.38 2.83
CA PRO A 197 -45.22 -33.74 2.35
C PRO A 197 -44.25 -33.84 1.17
N GLU A 198 -43.54 -34.96 1.02
CA GLU A 198 -42.58 -35.15 -0.09
C GLU A 198 -43.24 -35.04 -1.48
N ASP A 199 -44.54 -35.31 -1.57
CA ASP A 199 -45.37 -35.22 -2.79
C ASP A 199 -45.89 -33.79 -3.09
N ALA A 200 -45.66 -32.81 -2.22
CA ALA A 200 -46.29 -31.50 -2.29
C ALA A 200 -45.55 -30.52 -3.23
N GLU A 201 -45.95 -30.49 -4.51
CA GLU A 201 -45.54 -29.43 -5.44
C GLU A 201 -46.03 -28.05 -4.95
N ASP A 202 -45.12 -27.09 -4.78
CA ASP A 202 -45.46 -25.70 -4.50
C ASP A 202 -46.16 -25.07 -5.71
N GLY A 203 -47.50 -25.00 -5.64
CA GLY A 203 -48.38 -24.47 -6.68
C GLY A 203 -48.28 -22.95 -6.93
N PHE A 204 -47.30 -22.26 -6.34
CA PHE A 204 -47.09 -20.83 -6.49
C PHE A 204 -46.57 -20.46 -7.90
N ASP A 205 -47.48 -20.27 -8.87
CA ASP A 205 -47.08 -19.74 -10.19
C ASP A 205 -46.46 -18.33 -10.03
N PRO A 206 -45.18 -18.14 -10.39
CA PRO A 206 -44.48 -16.88 -10.16
C PRO A 206 -45.01 -15.71 -11.01
N ARG A 207 -45.99 -15.93 -11.90
CA ARG A 207 -46.74 -14.88 -12.61
C ARG A 207 -47.85 -14.28 -11.77
N ILE A 208 -48.33 -14.96 -10.74
CA ILE A 208 -49.41 -14.46 -9.88
C ILE A 208 -48.88 -13.45 -8.85
N TRP A 209 -49.62 -12.38 -8.58
CA TRP A 209 -49.45 -11.55 -7.37
C TRP A 209 -50.80 -11.16 -6.76
N LEU A 210 -50.77 -10.82 -5.47
CA LEU A 210 -51.83 -10.05 -4.83
C LEU A 210 -51.54 -8.57 -5.05
N ASN A 211 -52.42 -7.87 -5.77
CA ASN A 211 -52.34 -6.42 -5.92
C ASN A 211 -52.79 -5.75 -4.60
N PRO A 212 -51.94 -4.94 -3.95
CA PRO A 212 -52.22 -4.38 -2.63
C PRO A 212 -53.26 -3.25 -2.64
N GLU A 213 -53.53 -2.63 -3.80
CA GLU A 213 -54.53 -1.56 -3.94
C GLU A 213 -55.93 -2.13 -4.21
N THR A 214 -56.02 -3.22 -4.98
CA THR A 214 -57.30 -3.84 -5.36
C THR A 214 -57.71 -5.03 -4.47
N GLY A 215 -56.76 -5.57 -3.69
CA GLY A 215 -56.94 -6.79 -2.90
C GLY A 215 -57.12 -8.05 -3.75
N LYS A 216 -56.84 -8.01 -5.06
CA LYS A 216 -57.14 -9.09 -6.00
C LYS A 216 -55.90 -9.84 -6.46
N VAL A 217 -56.11 -11.12 -6.76
CA VAL A 217 -55.12 -12.01 -7.35
C VAL A 217 -55.07 -11.72 -8.84
N GLU A 218 -53.96 -11.12 -9.28
CA GLU A 218 -53.75 -10.62 -10.64
C GLU A 218 -52.52 -11.28 -11.28
N MET A 219 -52.40 -11.20 -12.61
CA MET A 219 -51.26 -11.73 -13.36
C MET A 219 -50.27 -10.60 -13.68
N LYS A 220 -49.01 -10.77 -13.31
CA LYS A 220 -47.90 -9.84 -13.61
C LYS A 220 -47.71 -9.74 -15.13
N SER A 221 -47.50 -8.53 -15.63
CA SER A 221 -47.06 -8.34 -17.03
C SER A 221 -45.64 -8.87 -17.25
N GLU A 222 -45.27 -9.15 -18.49
CA GLU A 222 -43.88 -9.53 -18.85
C GLU A 222 -42.87 -8.45 -18.45
N GLU A 223 -43.29 -7.18 -18.48
CA GLU A 223 -42.49 -6.04 -18.03
C GLU A 223 -42.27 -6.06 -16.51
N GLN A 224 -43.30 -6.37 -15.72
CA GLN A 224 -43.17 -6.51 -14.26
C GLN A 224 -42.32 -7.73 -13.87
N LEU A 225 -42.44 -8.84 -14.60
CA LEU A 225 -41.62 -10.04 -14.44
C LEU A 225 -40.14 -9.77 -14.77
N ASN A 226 -39.88 -8.96 -15.81
CA ASN A 226 -38.53 -8.56 -16.19
C ASN A 226 -37.97 -7.41 -15.33
N ALA A 227 -38.82 -6.54 -14.77
CA ALA A 227 -38.40 -5.48 -13.84
C ALA A 227 -37.75 -6.07 -12.58
N LYS A 228 -38.34 -7.10 -11.97
CA LYS A 228 -37.69 -7.83 -10.85
C LYS A 228 -36.47 -8.67 -11.25
N LYS A 229 -36.22 -8.86 -12.56
CA LYS A 229 -34.97 -9.45 -13.08
C LYS A 229 -33.89 -8.43 -13.42
N LYS A 230 -34.17 -7.13 -13.32
CA LYS A 230 -33.11 -6.09 -13.23
C LYS A 230 -32.42 -6.17 -11.87
N ARG A 231 -31.59 -7.21 -11.70
CA ARG A 231 -30.47 -7.16 -10.74
C ARG A 231 -29.70 -5.86 -11.01
N PRO A 232 -29.20 -5.15 -9.97
CA PRO A 232 -28.39 -3.96 -10.20
C PRO A 232 -27.25 -4.32 -11.14
N SER A 233 -27.07 -3.51 -12.20
CA SER A 233 -26.05 -3.74 -13.23
C SER A 233 -24.67 -3.33 -12.73
N SER A 234 -24.28 -3.80 -11.55
CA SER A 234 -22.89 -3.86 -11.17
C SER A 234 -22.19 -4.80 -12.16
N ASP A 235 -21.49 -4.23 -13.13
CA ASP A 235 -20.49 -4.97 -13.89
C ASP A 235 -19.53 -5.58 -12.85
N THR A 236 -19.61 -6.90 -12.66
CA THR A 236 -18.80 -7.65 -11.70
C THR A 236 -17.40 -7.95 -12.23
N THR A 237 -17.15 -7.66 -13.50
CA THR A 237 -16.01 -8.15 -14.28
C THR A 237 -14.77 -7.24 -14.21
N GLY A 238 -14.89 -6.04 -13.63
CA GLY A 238 -13.80 -5.08 -13.43
C GLY A 238 -13.31 -4.96 -11.98
N VAL A 239 -12.10 -4.41 -11.79
CA VAL A 239 -11.61 -4.00 -10.45
C VAL A 239 -12.53 -2.91 -9.89
N LEU A 240 -12.99 -3.07 -8.64
CA LEU A 240 -13.79 -2.04 -7.97
C LEU A 240 -12.86 -0.93 -7.45
N LYS A 241 -12.91 0.24 -8.09
CA LYS A 241 -12.19 1.43 -7.62
C LYS A 241 -12.98 2.09 -6.49
N ILE A 242 -12.31 2.45 -5.40
CA ILE A 242 -12.87 3.06 -4.19
C ILE A 242 -11.94 4.20 -3.79
N TYR A 243 -12.50 5.35 -3.42
CA TYR A 243 -11.75 6.49 -2.89
C TYR A 243 -11.99 6.62 -1.38
N THR A 244 -10.96 6.94 -0.61
CA THR A 244 -10.99 6.99 0.86
C THR A 244 -10.19 8.19 1.38
N ASP A 245 -10.78 8.96 2.28
CA ASP A 245 -10.26 10.22 2.82
C ASP A 245 -10.63 10.37 4.32
N GLY A 246 -9.84 11.13 5.10
CA GLY A 246 -9.93 11.17 6.56
C GLY A 246 -9.66 12.55 7.18
N SER A 247 -10.50 13.53 6.88
CA SER A 247 -10.39 14.90 7.42
C SER A 247 -10.42 14.98 8.95
N SER A 248 -9.75 15.99 9.53
CA SER A 248 -9.87 16.31 10.95
C SER A 248 -9.70 17.80 11.27
N LEU A 249 -10.73 18.39 11.86
CA LEU A 249 -10.73 19.78 12.31
C LEU A 249 -10.02 19.88 13.68
N GLY A 250 -9.08 20.83 13.79
CA GLY A 250 -8.40 21.10 15.05
C GLY A 250 -7.37 20.04 15.50
N ASN A 251 -6.91 19.17 14.60
CA ASN A 251 -5.97 18.06 14.86
C ASN A 251 -4.89 18.38 15.92
N GLY A 252 -4.77 17.51 16.94
CA GLY A 252 -3.81 17.66 18.03
C GLY A 252 -4.22 18.63 19.16
N LYS A 253 -5.43 19.22 19.12
CA LYS A 253 -5.99 20.06 20.19
C LYS A 253 -7.07 19.32 20.98
N LEU A 254 -7.35 19.81 22.19
CA LEU A 254 -8.56 19.42 22.93
C LEU A 254 -9.79 19.91 22.17
N GLY A 255 -10.77 19.03 21.93
CA GLY A 255 -11.93 19.34 21.09
C GLY A 255 -11.67 19.21 19.58
N ALA A 256 -10.61 18.53 19.15
CA ALA A 256 -10.49 18.07 17.77
C ALA A 256 -11.63 17.10 17.42
N VAL A 257 -12.10 17.14 16.16
CA VAL A 257 -13.07 16.21 15.58
C VAL A 257 -12.57 15.72 14.23
N ALA A 258 -12.92 14.50 13.83
CA ALA A 258 -12.50 13.91 12.57
C ALA A 258 -13.66 13.15 11.90
N GLY A 259 -13.66 13.12 10.57
CA GLY A 259 -14.68 12.46 9.75
C GLY A 259 -14.05 11.47 8.77
N VAL A 260 -14.83 10.48 8.37
CA VAL A 260 -14.41 9.31 7.58
C VAL A 260 -15.22 9.29 6.29
N GLY A 261 -14.54 9.52 5.16
CA GLY A 261 -15.15 9.53 3.83
C GLY A 261 -14.77 8.28 3.03
N VAL A 262 -15.78 7.58 2.49
CA VAL A 262 -15.58 6.49 1.53
C VAL A 262 -16.51 6.67 0.33
N TYR A 263 -15.95 6.68 -0.88
CA TYR A 263 -16.68 6.93 -2.10
C TYR A 263 -16.48 5.81 -3.13
N PHE A 264 -17.58 5.14 -3.48
CA PHE A 264 -17.66 4.08 -4.49
C PHE A 264 -18.14 4.62 -5.85
N GLY A 265 -18.94 5.68 -5.87
CA GLY A 265 -19.41 6.33 -7.10
C GLY A 265 -20.59 7.28 -6.89
N PRO A 266 -20.99 8.05 -7.94
CA PRO A 266 -22.10 8.99 -7.83
C PRO A 266 -23.42 8.26 -7.56
N GLY A 267 -24.06 8.56 -6.43
CA GLY A 267 -25.34 7.94 -6.05
C GLY A 267 -25.24 6.45 -5.69
N ASP A 268 -24.06 5.96 -5.29
CA ASP A 268 -23.90 4.59 -4.78
C ASP A 268 -24.27 4.52 -3.29
N ASP A 269 -25.22 3.64 -2.93
CA ASP A 269 -25.72 3.46 -1.55
C ASP A 269 -24.62 3.01 -0.56
N ARG A 270 -23.44 2.60 -1.06
CA ARG A 270 -22.28 2.19 -0.26
C ARG A 270 -21.36 3.35 0.13
N ASN A 271 -21.63 4.57 -0.35
CA ASN A 271 -20.88 5.75 0.07
C ASN A 271 -21.05 6.01 1.58
N ILE A 272 -19.95 6.35 2.27
CA ILE A 272 -19.94 6.56 3.72
C ILE A 272 -19.45 7.97 4.01
N SER A 273 -20.20 8.66 4.87
CA SER A 273 -19.76 9.82 5.65
C SER A 273 -20.14 9.53 7.10
N GLU A 274 -19.15 9.36 7.98
CA GLU A 274 -19.39 9.16 9.42
C GLU A 274 -18.34 9.91 10.26
N PRO A 275 -18.67 10.39 11.48
CA PRO A 275 -17.68 10.87 12.42
C PRO A 275 -16.78 9.72 12.90
N LEU A 276 -15.49 9.98 13.06
CA LEU A 276 -14.54 9.01 13.61
C LEU A 276 -14.94 8.62 15.04
N VAL A 277 -15.16 7.33 15.28
CA VAL A 277 -15.59 6.84 16.59
C VAL A 277 -14.42 6.79 17.58
N GLY A 278 -14.63 7.35 18.77
CA GLY A 278 -13.75 7.22 19.94
C GLY A 278 -13.11 8.53 20.42
N SER A 279 -12.29 8.45 21.48
CA SER A 279 -11.70 9.62 22.14
C SER A 279 -10.44 10.20 21.45
N ARG A 280 -9.84 9.47 20.50
CA ARG A 280 -8.65 9.89 19.76
C ARG A 280 -9.03 10.43 18.38
N GLN A 281 -9.34 11.72 18.33
CA GLN A 281 -9.72 12.43 17.10
C GLN A 281 -8.47 12.97 16.37
N THR A 282 -7.99 12.25 15.35
CA THR A 282 -6.84 12.66 14.52
C THR A 282 -7.00 12.18 13.07
N ASN A 283 -6.52 12.97 12.08
CA ASN A 283 -6.53 12.59 10.66
C ASN A 283 -5.95 11.17 10.44
N GLN A 284 -4.77 10.85 11.00
CA GLN A 284 -4.17 9.52 10.82
C GLN A 284 -5.08 8.34 11.25
N ARG A 285 -6.04 8.56 12.16
CA ARG A 285 -7.03 7.55 12.55
C ARG A 285 -8.25 7.56 11.65
N ALA A 286 -8.73 8.73 11.23
CA ALA A 286 -9.80 8.84 10.24
C ALA A 286 -9.41 8.15 8.92
N GLU A 287 -8.21 8.44 8.41
CA GLU A 287 -7.63 7.80 7.22
C GLU A 287 -7.60 6.27 7.30
N LEU A 288 -7.03 5.71 8.39
CA LEU A 288 -6.99 4.27 8.60
C LEU A 288 -8.39 3.65 8.73
N THR A 289 -9.34 4.40 9.30
CA THR A 289 -10.74 3.97 9.42
C THR A 289 -11.43 3.99 8.06
N ALA A 290 -11.17 4.98 7.20
CA ALA A 290 -11.70 5.04 5.83
C ALA A 290 -11.24 3.83 4.99
N LEU A 291 -9.95 3.47 5.07
CA LEU A 291 -9.43 2.24 4.45
C LEU A 291 -10.12 0.97 5.00
N GLN A 292 -10.42 0.92 6.30
CA GLN A 292 -11.12 -0.22 6.90
C GLN A 292 -12.57 -0.31 6.41
N ARG A 293 -13.31 0.81 6.45
CA ARG A 293 -14.70 0.89 5.97
C ARG A 293 -14.83 0.50 4.49
N ALA A 294 -13.89 0.94 3.65
CA ALA A 294 -13.82 0.54 2.25
C ALA A 294 -13.68 -0.98 2.07
N LEU A 295 -12.83 -1.65 2.87
CA LEU A 295 -12.65 -3.10 2.79
C LEU A 295 -13.78 -3.91 3.43
N ASP A 296 -14.44 -3.37 4.46
CA ASP A 296 -15.60 -3.99 5.13
C ASP A 296 -16.85 -3.98 4.23
N VAL A 297 -17.04 -2.94 3.40
CA VAL A 297 -18.18 -2.81 2.47
C VAL A 297 -17.88 -3.36 1.07
N ALA A 298 -16.61 -3.47 0.65
CA ALA A 298 -16.26 -4.05 -0.65
C ALA A 298 -16.51 -5.58 -0.68
N PRO A 299 -17.20 -6.13 -1.70
CA PRO A 299 -17.50 -7.56 -1.75
C PRO A 299 -16.24 -8.43 -1.79
N LEU A 300 -16.13 -9.42 -0.90
CA LEU A 300 -14.92 -10.21 -0.66
C LEU A 300 -14.39 -10.95 -1.91
N HIS A 301 -15.28 -11.35 -2.82
CA HIS A 301 -14.96 -12.06 -4.05
C HIS A 301 -14.59 -11.12 -5.24
N ARG A 302 -14.34 -9.83 -4.99
CA ARG A 302 -13.95 -8.86 -6.02
C ARG A 302 -12.62 -8.18 -5.68
N SER A 303 -11.75 -8.08 -6.69
CA SER A 303 -10.52 -7.28 -6.62
C SER A 303 -10.84 -5.79 -6.51
N VAL A 304 -10.07 -5.06 -5.70
CA VAL A 304 -10.28 -3.64 -5.40
C VAL A 304 -9.04 -2.80 -5.69
N GLU A 305 -9.25 -1.55 -6.09
CA GLU A 305 -8.26 -0.49 -6.09
C GLU A 305 -8.72 0.58 -5.09
N ILE A 306 -8.01 0.75 -3.97
CA ILE A 306 -8.26 1.81 -3.00
C ILE A 306 -7.33 2.99 -3.32
N VAL A 307 -7.94 4.16 -3.49
CA VAL A 307 -7.27 5.44 -3.74
C VAL A 307 -7.37 6.32 -2.51
N SER A 308 -6.22 6.78 -2.03
CA SER A 308 -6.10 7.69 -0.88
C SER A 308 -4.89 8.60 -1.07
N ASP A 309 -4.93 9.81 -0.54
CA ASP A 309 -3.76 10.69 -0.48
C ASP A 309 -2.89 10.45 0.76
N SER A 310 -3.40 9.69 1.74
CA SER A 310 -2.69 9.34 2.97
C SER A 310 -1.62 8.30 2.72
N ASN A 311 -0.47 8.81 2.28
CA ASN A 311 0.77 8.06 2.13
C ASN A 311 1.15 7.34 3.45
N TYR A 312 0.76 7.88 4.61
CA TYR A 312 0.89 7.21 5.91
C TYR A 312 0.08 5.89 5.94
N SER A 313 -1.22 5.93 5.64
CA SER A 313 -2.09 4.76 5.70
C SER A 313 -1.68 3.71 4.68
N ILE A 314 -1.34 4.12 3.45
CA ILE A 314 -0.84 3.23 2.40
C ILE A 314 0.47 2.55 2.84
N ASN A 315 1.45 3.29 3.40
CA ASN A 315 2.68 2.68 3.89
C ASN A 315 2.47 1.76 5.11
N CYS A 316 1.51 2.06 5.98
CA CYS A 316 1.14 1.17 7.08
C CYS A 316 0.72 -0.21 6.55
N VAL A 317 -0.21 -0.24 5.58
CA VAL A 317 -0.79 -1.49 5.07
C VAL A 317 0.07 -2.22 4.03
N THR A 318 1.07 -1.57 3.43
CA THR A 318 1.92 -2.19 2.39
C THR A 318 3.32 -2.55 2.88
N ILE A 319 4.05 -1.62 3.50
CA ILE A 319 5.49 -1.77 3.81
C ILE A 319 5.71 -2.00 5.31
N TRP A 320 5.11 -1.17 6.16
CA TRP A 320 5.51 -1.08 7.57
C TRP A 320 4.99 -2.25 8.42
N PHE A 321 3.77 -2.75 8.19
CA PHE A 321 3.23 -3.89 8.94
C PHE A 321 4.12 -5.15 8.85
N GLN A 322 4.78 -5.38 7.71
CA GLN A 322 5.70 -6.51 7.52
C GLN A 322 6.94 -6.44 8.44
N THR A 323 7.36 -5.22 8.79
CA THR A 323 8.44 -4.97 9.74
C THR A 323 7.91 -5.01 11.17
N TRP A 324 6.72 -4.45 11.41
CA TRP A 324 6.08 -4.40 12.73
C TRP A 324 5.69 -5.77 13.26
N ARG A 325 5.10 -6.66 12.45
CA ARG A 325 4.81 -8.06 12.86
C ARG A 325 6.09 -8.81 13.26
N ARG A 326 7.23 -8.52 12.63
CA ARG A 326 8.53 -9.14 12.96
C ARG A 326 9.19 -8.56 14.22
N ASN A 327 8.90 -7.31 14.59
CA ASN A 327 9.55 -6.63 15.73
C ASN A 327 8.63 -6.44 16.95
N ASN A 328 7.53 -7.19 17.03
CA ASN A 328 6.49 -7.11 18.06
C ASN A 328 5.83 -5.72 18.15
N TRP A 329 5.43 -5.18 16.99
CA TRP A 329 4.71 -3.92 16.81
C TRP A 329 5.40 -2.70 17.45
N GLN A 330 6.70 -2.57 17.20
CA GLN A 330 7.53 -1.45 17.66
C GLN A 330 7.96 -0.53 16.52
N THR A 331 7.93 0.78 16.79
CA THR A 331 8.54 1.81 15.97
C THR A 331 10.08 1.72 15.99
N SER A 332 10.76 2.41 15.08
CA SER A 332 12.23 2.55 15.11
C SER A 332 12.76 3.18 16.41
N ALA A 333 11.93 3.94 17.13
CA ALA A 333 12.21 4.51 18.43
C ALA A 333 11.95 3.54 19.62
N LYS A 334 11.65 2.25 19.35
CA LYS A 334 11.23 1.22 20.34
C LYS A 334 9.97 1.55 21.15
N LYS A 335 9.19 2.56 20.74
CA LYS A 335 7.83 2.79 21.25
C LYS A 335 6.85 1.85 20.53
N PRO A 336 5.75 1.39 21.15
CA PRO A 336 4.69 0.67 20.44
C PRO A 336 4.14 1.51 19.28
N VAL A 337 3.63 0.85 18.24
CA VAL A 337 2.93 1.51 17.13
C VAL A 337 1.60 2.07 17.64
N GLU A 338 1.41 3.39 17.52
CA GLU A 338 0.28 4.10 18.15
C GLU A 338 -1.10 3.69 17.61
N ASN A 339 -1.18 3.40 16.30
CA ASN A 339 -2.41 3.07 15.59
C ASN A 339 -2.57 1.55 15.37
N LYS A 340 -1.90 0.71 16.17
CA LYS A 340 -1.95 -0.77 16.02
C LYS A 340 -3.38 -1.30 16.00
N ASP A 341 -4.24 -0.70 16.81
CA ASP A 341 -5.65 -1.06 17.00
C ASP A 341 -6.47 -1.01 15.71
N LEU A 342 -6.14 -0.11 14.78
CA LEU A 342 -6.76 -0.04 13.45
C LEU A 342 -5.98 -0.85 12.41
N ILE A 343 -4.64 -0.83 12.47
CA ILE A 343 -3.79 -1.46 11.44
C ILE A 343 -3.86 -3.00 11.50
N GLU A 344 -3.95 -3.60 12.69
CA GLU A 344 -3.96 -5.06 12.82
C GLU A 344 -5.25 -5.72 12.26
N PRO A 345 -6.48 -5.22 12.54
CA PRO A 345 -7.69 -5.66 11.83
C PRO A 345 -7.67 -5.37 10.33
N LEU A 346 -7.14 -4.20 9.93
CA LEU A 346 -7.07 -3.79 8.53
C LEU A 346 -6.18 -4.73 7.69
N ILE A 347 -5.04 -5.17 8.24
CA ILE A 347 -4.21 -6.22 7.62
C ILE A 347 -4.95 -7.56 7.55
N ALA A 348 -5.68 -7.96 8.60
CA ALA A 348 -6.43 -9.22 8.59
C ALA A 348 -7.49 -9.25 7.48
N ARG A 349 -8.19 -8.14 7.22
CA ARG A 349 -9.13 -7.97 6.09
C ARG A 349 -8.44 -8.07 4.72
N ILE A 350 -7.19 -7.61 4.59
CA ILE A 350 -6.41 -7.77 3.35
C ILE A 350 -5.99 -9.23 3.15
N GLU A 351 -5.45 -9.88 4.19
CA GLU A 351 -5.06 -11.31 4.15
C GLU A 351 -6.26 -12.25 3.93
N GLU A 352 -7.46 -11.88 4.40
CA GLU A 352 -8.72 -12.58 4.14
C GLU A 352 -9.10 -12.54 2.64
N ARG A 353 -8.98 -11.37 2.00
CA ARG A 353 -9.23 -11.17 0.56
C ARG A 353 -8.21 -11.89 -0.31
N GLU A 354 -6.92 -11.80 0.03
CA GLU A 354 -5.85 -12.49 -0.69
C GLU A 354 -6.02 -14.02 -0.65
N ARG A 355 -6.54 -14.57 0.46
CA ARG A 355 -6.85 -16.00 0.59
C ARG A 355 -7.98 -16.49 -0.33
N VAL A 356 -8.91 -15.62 -0.68
CA VAL A 356 -9.96 -15.86 -1.69
C VAL A 356 -9.41 -15.77 -3.13
N GLY A 357 -8.15 -15.34 -3.29
CA GLY A 357 -7.49 -15.19 -4.59
C GLY A 357 -7.77 -13.87 -5.30
N VAL A 358 -8.41 -12.89 -4.62
CA VAL A 358 -8.65 -11.55 -5.17
C VAL A 358 -7.55 -10.59 -4.75
N LYS A 359 -7.31 -9.56 -5.57
CA LYS A 359 -6.24 -8.60 -5.32
C LYS A 359 -6.77 -7.30 -4.72
N THR A 360 -6.19 -6.89 -3.59
CA THR A 360 -6.28 -5.53 -3.06
C THR A 360 -5.10 -4.72 -3.59
N THR A 361 -5.35 -3.59 -4.27
CA THR A 361 -4.30 -2.67 -4.75
C THR A 361 -4.51 -1.30 -4.10
N PHE A 362 -3.42 -0.63 -3.71
CA PHE A 362 -3.46 0.72 -3.16
C PHE A 362 -2.74 1.69 -4.11
N THR A 363 -3.41 2.79 -4.47
CA THR A 363 -2.90 3.83 -5.35
C THR A 363 -2.84 5.14 -4.59
N TRP A 364 -1.63 5.70 -4.44
CA TRP A 364 -1.46 7.02 -3.82
C TRP A 364 -1.76 8.11 -4.84
N VAL A 365 -2.62 9.06 -4.45
CA VAL A 365 -2.87 10.32 -5.17
C VAL A 365 -2.39 11.50 -4.35
N LYS A 366 -2.30 12.69 -4.94
CA LYS A 366 -1.93 13.90 -4.20
C LYS A 366 -3.19 14.56 -3.62
N GLY A 367 -3.14 14.94 -2.34
CA GLY A 367 -4.20 15.71 -1.69
C GLY A 367 -4.59 16.97 -2.46
N HIS A 368 -5.89 17.25 -2.49
CA HIS A 368 -6.54 18.30 -3.29
C HIS A 368 -6.19 18.25 -4.80
N ALA A 369 -5.88 17.08 -5.35
CA ALA A 369 -5.79 16.88 -6.80
C ALA A 369 -7.17 16.97 -7.47
N LYS A 370 -7.18 17.24 -8.78
CA LYS A 370 -8.39 17.35 -9.61
C LYS A 370 -9.06 16.00 -9.95
N ASP A 371 -8.84 14.95 -9.15
CA ASP A 371 -9.59 13.69 -9.30
C ASP A 371 -10.92 13.84 -8.56
N GLY A 372 -12.03 13.81 -9.31
CA GLY A 372 -13.37 13.95 -8.77
C GLY A 372 -13.73 12.90 -7.73
N GLY A 373 -13.09 11.72 -7.75
CA GLY A 373 -13.28 10.69 -6.73
C GLY A 373 -12.65 11.05 -5.38
N ASN A 374 -11.46 11.68 -5.38
CA ASN A 374 -10.86 12.15 -4.12
C ASN A 374 -11.61 13.37 -3.60
N ILE A 375 -12.05 14.29 -4.47
CA ILE A 375 -12.85 15.45 -4.06
C ILE A 375 -14.19 15.00 -3.43
N ALA A 376 -14.81 13.94 -3.97
CA ALA A 376 -16.00 13.35 -3.37
C ALA A 376 -15.72 12.66 -2.02
N ALA A 377 -14.59 11.97 -1.86
CA ALA A 377 -14.20 11.37 -0.58
C ALA A 377 -13.88 12.44 0.49
N ASP A 378 -13.12 13.48 0.14
CA ASP A 378 -12.83 14.68 0.95
C ASP A 378 -14.15 15.35 1.41
N THR A 379 -15.09 15.55 0.50
CA THR A 379 -16.44 16.09 0.79
C THR A 379 -17.27 15.20 1.73
N LEU A 380 -17.06 13.87 1.72
CA LEU A 380 -17.69 12.93 2.67
C LEU A 380 -16.94 12.86 4.01
N ALA A 381 -15.65 13.16 4.03
CA ALA A 381 -14.82 13.19 5.23
C ALA A 381 -14.91 14.52 6.00
N GLU A 382 -15.27 15.63 5.33
CA GLU A 382 -15.65 16.89 5.97
C GLU A 382 -16.91 16.72 6.84
N TYR A 383 -16.70 16.43 8.12
CA TYR A 383 -17.77 16.44 9.13
C TYR A 383 -18.34 17.86 9.31
N ARG A 384 -19.66 18.01 9.16
CA ARG A 384 -20.38 19.30 9.04
C ARG A 384 -21.69 19.36 9.86
N ASP A 385 -21.78 18.58 10.93
CA ASP A 385 -22.87 18.65 11.94
C ASP A 385 -22.42 19.39 13.21
#